data_AF-A0A0J7KCC3-F1
#
_entry.id   AF-A0A0J7KCC3-F1
#
_cell.length_a   1.000
_cell.length_b   1.000
_cell.length_c   1.000
_cell.angle_alpha   90.00
_cell.angle_beta   90.00
_cell.angle_gamma   90.00
#
_symmetry.space_group_name_H-M   'P 1'
#
loop_
_entity.id
_entity.type
_entity.pdbx_description
1 polymer ?
#
loop_
_entity_poly.entity_id
_entity_poly.type
_entity_poly.pdbx_seq_one_letter_code
_entity_poly.pdbx_strand_id
1 'polypeptide(L)'
;MDRQAEIEALFGAISDESSGDEKPRPVNPPKPSAEPDIRKPAKLPRPGTSVQRSDADQRRKAIFLMSPPPPRPKRRSATTTRPTPAPGAAPPTRPTPPSRPPPFQPTPPAPTRTSICAISRPGVSSPTVTSTSAGSNSGNRTPPPILVALADGHTVAVPFYSATISRRFRATSPTGRWLIRFDRRSQPRMIRRLEDKKGVV
;
A
#
# COMPACT_ATOMS: atom_id res chain seq x y z
N MET A 1 67.24 1.51 -33.70
CA MET A 1 66.69 0.46 -32.83
C MET A 1 65.19 0.54 -32.97
N ASP A 2 64.64 -0.30 -33.85
CA ASP A 2 63.24 -0.23 -34.27
C ASP A 2 62.34 -0.81 -33.18
N ARG A 3 61.55 0.07 -32.56
CA ARG A 3 60.63 -0.26 -31.46
C ARG A 3 59.61 -1.34 -31.81
N GLN A 4 59.34 -1.55 -33.10
CA GLN A 4 58.44 -2.59 -33.59
C GLN A 4 59.02 -4.00 -33.44
N ALA A 5 60.33 -4.19 -33.63
CA ALA A 5 60.96 -5.50 -33.48
C ALA A 5 60.94 -5.99 -32.03
N GLU A 6 60.99 -5.07 -31.07
CA GLU A 6 60.94 -5.37 -29.64
C GLU A 6 59.55 -5.82 -29.18
N ILE A 7 58.49 -5.27 -29.80
CA ILE A 7 57.11 -5.64 -29.52
C ILE A 7 56.77 -7.01 -30.15
N GLU A 8 57.24 -7.30 -31.36
CA GLU A 8 57.06 -8.63 -31.99
C GLU A 8 57.78 -9.73 -31.22
N ALA A 9 58.97 -9.45 -30.67
CA ALA A 9 59.68 -10.40 -29.81
C ALA A 9 58.94 -10.68 -28.50
N LEU A 10 58.19 -9.70 -27.97
CA LEU A 10 57.51 -9.82 -26.69
C LEU A 10 56.10 -10.44 -26.80
N PHE A 11 55.38 -10.19 -27.89
CA PHE A 11 53.98 -10.63 -28.05
C PHE A 11 53.75 -11.65 -29.16
N GLY A 12 54.78 -11.97 -29.96
CA GLY A 12 54.63 -12.83 -31.14
C GLY A 12 53.88 -12.12 -32.26
N ALA A 13 54.07 -12.59 -33.50
CA ALA A 13 53.35 -12.08 -34.65
C ALA A 13 51.85 -12.41 -34.50
N ILE A 14 51.05 -11.42 -34.12
CA ILE A 14 49.59 -11.51 -34.14
C ILE A 14 49.13 -11.48 -35.60
N SER A 15 49.20 -12.64 -36.26
CA SER A 15 48.59 -12.83 -37.57
C SER A 15 47.08 -12.65 -37.45
N ASP A 16 46.57 -11.60 -38.09
CA ASP A 16 45.15 -11.32 -38.31
C ASP A 16 44.61 -12.36 -39.31
N GLU A 17 44.14 -13.50 -38.80
CA GLU A 17 43.45 -14.50 -39.60
C GLU A 17 41.93 -14.28 -39.50
N SER A 18 41.46 -13.37 -40.35
CA SER A 18 40.08 -13.28 -40.80
C SER A 18 39.67 -14.60 -41.48
N SER A 19 38.86 -15.42 -40.82
CA SER A 19 38.13 -16.51 -41.45
C SER A 19 36.67 -16.48 -40.99
N GLY A 20 35.78 -16.13 -41.91
CA GLY A 20 34.35 -16.23 -41.70
C GLY A 20 33.90 -17.68 -41.77
N ASP A 21 32.84 -18.03 -41.04
CA ASP A 21 31.93 -19.07 -41.51
C ASP A 21 30.58 -19.05 -40.78
N GLU A 22 29.56 -19.24 -41.61
CA GLU A 22 28.20 -19.71 -41.42
C GLU A 22 27.37 -19.45 -40.14
N LYS A 23 26.20 -18.90 -40.43
CA LYS A 23 25.03 -18.74 -39.58
C LYS A 23 24.05 -19.91 -39.82
N PRO A 24 23.92 -20.90 -38.92
CA PRO A 24 22.74 -21.75 -38.92
C PRO A 24 21.57 -21.01 -38.24
N ARG A 25 20.46 -20.86 -38.95
CA ARG A 25 19.20 -20.38 -38.37
C ARG A 25 18.69 -21.40 -37.33
N PRO A 26 18.40 -21.00 -36.08
CA PRO A 26 17.69 -21.88 -35.18
C PRO A 26 16.25 -22.05 -35.67
N VAL A 27 15.86 -23.30 -35.91
CA VAL A 27 14.47 -23.70 -36.12
C VAL A 27 13.70 -23.42 -34.83
N ASN A 28 12.71 -22.52 -34.87
CA ASN A 28 11.85 -22.25 -33.73
C ASN A 28 10.91 -23.45 -33.49
N PRO A 29 10.97 -24.15 -32.34
CA PRO A 29 9.91 -25.08 -31.97
C PRO A 29 8.61 -24.30 -31.66
N PRO A 30 7.43 -24.89 -31.88
CA PRO A 30 6.16 -24.25 -31.56
C PRO A 30 6.08 -23.92 -30.06
N LYS A 31 5.80 -22.65 -29.79
CA LYS A 31 5.70 -22.00 -28.48
C LYS A 31 4.73 -22.75 -27.56
N PRO A 32 5.19 -23.42 -26.48
CA PRO A 32 4.28 -23.84 -25.43
C PRO A 32 3.79 -22.62 -24.66
N SER A 33 2.52 -22.76 -24.28
CA SER A 33 1.67 -21.88 -23.50
C SER A 33 2.35 -21.15 -22.33
N ALA A 34 1.83 -19.96 -22.03
CA ALA A 34 2.28 -19.06 -20.98
C ALA A 34 2.49 -19.75 -19.61
N GLU A 35 3.75 -19.99 -19.26
CA GLU A 35 4.18 -20.24 -17.87
C GLU A 35 4.35 -18.91 -17.11
N PRO A 36 4.07 -18.89 -15.80
CA PRO A 36 4.20 -17.70 -14.98
C PRO A 36 5.66 -17.25 -14.92
N ASP A 37 5.88 -15.95 -15.04
CA ASP A 37 7.17 -15.25 -14.91
C ASP A 37 7.88 -15.63 -13.59
N ILE A 38 8.72 -16.69 -13.66
CA ILE A 38 9.65 -17.07 -12.60
C ILE A 38 10.73 -15.99 -12.58
N ARG A 39 10.48 -14.96 -11.78
CA ARG A 39 11.46 -13.91 -11.49
C ARG A 39 12.74 -14.59 -10.98
N LYS A 40 13.82 -14.47 -11.76
CA LYS A 40 15.15 -14.97 -11.40
C LYS A 40 15.47 -14.58 -9.95
N PRO A 41 15.99 -15.50 -9.11
CA PRO A 41 16.31 -15.18 -7.72
C PRO A 41 17.28 -14.00 -7.68
N ALA A 42 17.00 -13.03 -6.81
CA ALA A 42 17.85 -11.85 -6.65
C ALA A 42 19.26 -12.30 -6.27
N LYS A 43 20.27 -11.88 -7.06
CA LYS A 43 21.67 -12.18 -6.77
C LYS A 43 22.04 -11.59 -5.41
N LEU A 44 22.53 -12.43 -4.51
CA LEU A 44 23.06 -11.99 -3.23
C LEU A 44 24.23 -11.01 -3.47
N PRO A 45 24.38 -9.97 -2.64
CA PRO A 45 25.53 -9.07 -2.73
C PRO A 45 26.83 -9.85 -2.55
N ARG A 46 27.87 -9.49 -3.31
CA ARG A 46 29.18 -10.13 -3.16
C ARG A 46 29.77 -9.72 -1.80
N PRO A 47 30.46 -10.62 -1.08
CA PRO A 47 31.24 -10.21 0.09
C PRO A 47 32.20 -9.09 -0.33
N GLY A 48 32.17 -7.97 0.40
CA GLY A 48 32.92 -6.75 0.09
C GLY A 48 32.13 -5.63 -0.61
N THR A 49 30.91 -5.87 -1.10
CA THR A 49 30.06 -4.77 -1.60
C THR A 49 29.23 -4.19 -0.45
N SER A 50 29.68 -3.06 0.11
CA SER A 50 28.87 -2.30 1.07
C SER A 50 27.77 -1.55 0.33
N VAL A 51 26.61 -2.18 0.14
CA VAL A 51 25.42 -1.45 -0.31
C VAL A 51 24.95 -0.59 0.86
N GLN A 52 25.40 0.67 0.90
CA GLN A 52 24.86 1.62 1.87
C GLN A 52 23.40 1.89 1.52
N ARG A 53 22.53 1.94 2.55
CA ARG A 53 21.09 2.17 2.39
C ARG A 53 20.78 3.44 1.58
N SER A 54 21.68 4.44 1.61
CA SER A 54 21.61 5.68 0.84
C SER A 54 21.61 5.47 -0.68
N ASP A 55 22.33 4.47 -1.18
CA ASP A 55 22.50 4.27 -2.63
C ASP A 55 21.22 3.76 -3.29
N ALA A 56 20.47 2.92 -2.58
CA ALA A 56 19.18 2.45 -3.06
C ALA A 56 18.18 3.62 -3.20
N ASP A 57 18.17 4.54 -2.23
CA ASP A 57 17.31 5.72 -2.27
C ASP A 57 17.79 6.75 -3.30
N GLN A 58 19.10 6.95 -3.44
CA GLN A 58 19.66 7.81 -4.50
C GLN A 58 19.36 7.25 -5.89
N ARG A 59 19.50 5.94 -6.11
CA ARG A 59 19.13 5.29 -7.38
C ARG A 59 17.64 5.46 -7.68
N ARG A 60 16.76 5.28 -6.70
CA ARG A 60 15.31 5.50 -6.89
C ARG A 60 15.01 6.95 -7.27
N LYS A 61 15.65 7.92 -6.63
CA LYS A 61 15.51 9.35 -6.95
C LYS A 61 16.02 9.67 -8.36
N ALA A 62 17.19 9.15 -8.73
CA ALA A 62 17.76 9.35 -10.05
C ALA A 62 16.83 8.78 -11.14
N ILE A 63 16.32 7.57 -10.96
CA ILE A 63 15.36 6.97 -11.90
C ILE A 63 14.10 7.82 -12.02
N PHE A 64 13.56 8.30 -10.90
CA PHE A 64 12.35 9.13 -10.88
C PHE A 64 12.56 10.49 -11.59
N LEU A 65 13.74 11.09 -11.45
CA LEU A 65 14.07 12.37 -12.10
C LEU A 65 14.37 12.22 -13.59
N MET A 66 14.97 11.09 -13.99
CA MET A 66 15.31 10.82 -15.39
C MET A 66 14.15 10.21 -16.18
N SER A 67 13.15 9.60 -15.52
CA SER A 67 11.98 9.07 -16.21
C SER A 67 11.11 10.21 -16.73
N PRO A 68 10.77 10.25 -18.04
CA PRO A 68 9.85 11.25 -18.56
C PRO A 68 8.49 11.11 -17.87
N PRO A 69 7.77 12.23 -17.65
CA PRO A 69 6.48 12.20 -16.98
C PRO A 69 5.50 11.31 -17.76
N PRO A 70 4.64 10.54 -17.06
CA PRO A 70 3.70 9.66 -17.72
C PRO A 70 2.78 10.45 -18.66
N PRO A 71 2.46 9.93 -19.85
CA PRO A 71 1.57 10.59 -20.79
C PRO A 71 0.22 10.85 -20.11
N ARG A 72 -0.30 12.07 -20.29
CA ARG A 72 -1.60 12.45 -19.72
C ARG A 72 -2.67 11.49 -20.27
N PRO A 73 -3.57 10.97 -19.42
CA PRO A 73 -4.64 10.10 -19.89
C PRO A 73 -5.45 10.86 -20.95
N LYS A 74 -5.59 10.24 -22.13
CA LYS A 74 -6.37 10.80 -23.24
C LYS A 74 -7.82 10.88 -22.77
N ARG A 75 -8.24 12.11 -22.46
CA ARG A 75 -9.61 12.43 -22.07
C ARG A 75 -10.52 11.95 -23.20
N ARG A 76 -11.20 10.82 -23.00
CA ARG A 76 -12.20 10.33 -23.96
C ARG A 76 -13.24 11.42 -24.07
N SER A 77 -13.25 12.13 -25.20
CA SER A 77 -14.37 12.94 -25.61
C SER A 77 -15.56 11.99 -25.64
N ALA A 78 -16.45 12.09 -24.66
CA ALA A 78 -17.74 11.44 -24.76
C ALA A 78 -18.44 12.16 -25.91
N THR A 79 -18.42 11.55 -27.09
CA THR A 79 -19.39 11.85 -28.14
C THR A 79 -20.72 11.35 -27.61
N THR A 80 -21.34 12.17 -26.76
CA THR A 80 -22.74 12.02 -26.39
C THR A 80 -23.51 12.30 -27.67
N THR A 81 -23.93 11.23 -28.34
CA THR A 81 -25.00 11.27 -29.33
C THR A 81 -26.22 11.85 -28.60
N ARG A 82 -26.45 13.14 -28.77
CA ARG A 82 -27.60 13.87 -28.27
C ARG A 82 -28.82 13.36 -29.04
N PRO A 83 -29.79 12.65 -28.41
CA PRO A 83 -31.07 12.47 -29.06
C PRO A 83 -31.72 13.85 -29.21
N THR A 84 -32.16 14.15 -30.42
CA THR A 84 -32.97 15.31 -30.77
C THR A 84 -34.22 15.33 -29.86
N PRO A 85 -34.43 16.35 -29.02
CA PRO A 85 -35.65 16.46 -28.25
C PRO A 85 -36.79 16.92 -29.16
N ALA A 86 -37.88 16.15 -29.18
CA ALA A 86 -39.15 16.57 -29.74
C ALA A 86 -39.67 17.81 -28.98
N PRO A 87 -40.33 18.76 -29.66
CA PRO A 87 -40.93 19.92 -29.01
C PRO A 87 -42.25 19.53 -28.36
N GLY A 88 -42.35 19.60 -27.03
CA GLY A 88 -43.63 19.51 -26.35
C GLY A 88 -43.62 18.72 -25.04
N ALA A 89 -42.90 19.21 -24.03
CA ALA A 89 -43.24 18.89 -22.64
C ALA A 89 -42.70 20.00 -21.74
N ALA A 90 -43.60 20.66 -21.01
CA ALA A 90 -43.31 21.73 -20.08
C ALA A 90 -42.34 21.27 -18.96
N PRO A 91 -41.48 22.16 -18.43
CA PRO A 91 -40.56 21.82 -17.35
C PRO A 91 -41.32 21.58 -16.04
N PRO A 92 -40.99 20.54 -15.26
CA PRO A 92 -41.51 20.39 -13.90
C PRO A 92 -40.85 21.44 -12.98
N THR A 93 -41.70 22.17 -12.27
CA THR A 93 -41.35 23.16 -11.25
C THR A 93 -40.46 22.52 -10.18
N ARG A 94 -39.22 23.00 -10.07
CA ARG A 94 -38.26 22.55 -9.05
C ARG A 94 -38.67 23.13 -7.68
N PRO A 95 -38.92 22.31 -6.64
CA PRO A 95 -39.16 22.83 -5.31
C PRO A 95 -37.87 23.45 -4.75
N THR A 96 -37.99 24.68 -4.28
CA THR A 96 -36.99 25.46 -3.57
C THR A 96 -36.61 24.74 -2.27
N PRO A 97 -35.31 24.51 -1.97
CA PRO A 97 -34.93 23.97 -0.67
C PRO A 97 -35.13 25.03 0.44
N PRO A 98 -35.58 24.64 1.65
CA PRO A 98 -35.71 25.57 2.76
C PRO A 98 -34.35 26.10 3.21
N SER A 99 -34.31 27.41 3.45
CA SER A 99 -33.18 28.15 4.00
C SER A 99 -32.73 27.54 5.33
N ARG A 100 -31.45 27.17 5.41
CA ARG A 100 -30.82 26.59 6.60
C ARG A 100 -30.50 27.74 7.59
N PRO A 101 -30.90 27.66 8.87
CA PRO A 101 -30.51 28.66 9.87
C PRO A 101 -28.99 28.60 10.16
N PRO A 102 -28.39 29.72 10.62
CA PRO A 102 -26.96 29.78 10.90
C PRO A 102 -26.56 28.87 12.07
N PRO A 103 -25.32 28.34 12.06
CA PRO A 103 -24.82 27.54 13.18
C PRO A 103 -24.61 28.41 14.42
N PHE A 104 -25.24 28.01 15.52
CA PHE A 104 -24.89 28.46 16.87
C PHE A 104 -23.42 28.12 17.12
N GLN A 105 -22.61 29.14 17.39
CA GLN A 105 -21.26 28.97 17.92
C GLN A 105 -21.37 28.72 19.44
N PRO A 106 -20.92 27.57 19.97
CA PRO A 106 -20.69 27.44 21.40
C PRO A 106 -19.37 28.13 21.75
N THR A 107 -19.47 29.22 22.50
CA THR A 107 -18.37 29.84 23.26
C THR A 107 -17.69 28.82 24.17
N PRO A 108 -16.35 28.73 24.21
CA PRO A 108 -15.65 27.91 25.18
C PRO A 108 -15.70 28.56 26.58
N PRO A 109 -16.06 27.84 27.65
CA PRO A 109 -15.84 28.30 29.00
C PRO A 109 -14.35 28.23 29.36
N ALA A 110 -13.89 29.27 30.07
CA ALA A 110 -12.53 29.48 30.54
C ALA A 110 -12.01 28.34 31.44
N PRO A 111 -10.68 28.12 31.51
CA PRO A 111 -10.08 27.13 32.39
C PRO A 111 -9.99 27.64 33.83
N THR A 112 -10.88 27.17 34.71
CA THR A 112 -10.71 27.34 36.17
C THR A 112 -9.79 26.23 36.69
N ARG A 113 -8.56 26.60 37.06
CA ARG A 113 -7.69 25.79 37.92
C ARG A 113 -8.31 25.72 39.31
N THR A 114 -8.61 24.51 39.80
CA THR A 114 -8.65 24.29 41.25
C THR A 114 -8.06 22.93 41.63
N SER A 115 -7.11 23.07 42.54
CA SER A 115 -6.33 22.12 43.31
C SER A 115 -7.18 21.17 44.20
N ILE A 116 -6.71 19.92 44.31
CA ILE A 116 -6.62 19.05 45.52
C ILE A 116 -7.89 18.86 46.38
N CYS A 117 -8.36 17.61 46.50
CA CYS A 117 -8.38 16.84 47.76
C CYS A 117 -9.02 15.46 47.56
N ALA A 118 -8.38 14.45 48.14
CA ALA A 118 -8.85 13.08 48.25
C ALA A 118 -10.07 12.96 49.17
N ILE A 119 -10.96 11.99 48.90
CA ILE A 119 -11.77 11.28 49.89
C ILE A 119 -12.19 9.93 49.30
N SER A 120 -11.87 8.86 50.04
CA SER A 120 -12.17 7.46 49.76
C SER A 120 -13.68 7.18 49.74
N ARG A 121 -14.11 6.29 48.82
CA ARG A 121 -15.27 5.41 49.04
C ARG A 121 -15.01 4.00 48.48
N PRO A 122 -15.43 2.93 49.18
CA PRO A 122 -15.26 1.56 48.76
C PRO A 122 -16.46 1.05 47.94
N GLY A 123 -16.17 0.18 46.97
CA GLY A 123 -17.06 -0.90 46.52
C GLY A 123 -18.15 -0.55 45.50
N VAL A 124 -17.89 -0.87 44.22
CA VAL A 124 -18.70 -1.79 43.39
C VAL A 124 -17.77 -2.39 42.33
N SER A 125 -17.72 -3.72 42.29
CA SER A 125 -16.98 -4.56 41.35
C SER A 125 -17.33 -4.24 39.89
N SER A 126 -16.36 -3.67 39.16
CA SER A 126 -16.33 -3.66 37.70
C SER A 126 -15.15 -4.54 37.24
N PRO A 127 -15.33 -5.39 36.22
CA PRO A 127 -14.26 -6.30 35.79
C PRO A 127 -13.05 -5.51 35.30
N THR A 128 -11.93 -5.83 35.94
CA THR A 128 -10.58 -5.37 35.67
C THR A 128 -10.21 -5.52 34.19
N VAL A 129 -10.27 -4.43 33.42
CA VAL A 129 -9.41 -4.29 32.23
C VAL A 129 -8.07 -3.73 32.69
N THR A 130 -7.16 -4.63 33.02
CA THR A 130 -5.78 -4.34 33.38
C THR A 130 -5.09 -3.66 32.19
N SER A 131 -5.14 -2.34 32.14
CA SER A 131 -4.32 -1.53 31.24
C SER A 131 -2.92 -1.41 31.84
N THR A 132 -2.15 -2.50 31.83
CA THR A 132 -0.73 -2.50 32.18
C THR A 132 0.04 -1.74 31.09
N SER A 133 0.16 -0.43 31.28
CA SER A 133 1.08 0.42 30.53
C SER A 133 2.36 0.60 31.33
N ALA A 134 3.20 -0.44 31.33
CA ALA A 134 4.55 -0.39 31.89
C ALA A 134 5.60 -0.54 30.77
N GLY A 135 6.62 0.31 30.83
CA GLY A 135 7.90 0.07 30.15
C GLY A 135 8.13 0.86 28.86
N SER A 136 8.61 2.09 29.02
CA SER A 136 9.47 2.79 28.07
C SER A 136 10.70 1.93 27.76
N ASN A 137 10.87 1.52 26.50
CA ASN A 137 12.19 1.25 25.94
C ASN A 137 12.14 1.46 24.42
N SER A 138 12.88 2.45 23.95
CA SER A 138 12.92 2.95 22.57
C SER A 138 13.72 2.02 21.66
N GLY A 139 13.18 0.84 21.39
CA GLY A 139 13.60 -0.04 20.30
C GLY A 139 12.37 -0.53 19.57
N ASN A 140 12.12 -0.03 18.35
CA ASN A 140 11.08 -0.49 17.41
C ASN A 140 9.81 -1.09 18.07
N ARG A 141 9.22 -0.37 19.04
CA ARG A 141 8.10 -0.91 19.81
C ARG A 141 6.86 -0.87 18.93
N THR A 142 6.51 -2.02 18.36
CA THR A 142 5.29 -2.18 17.57
C THR A 142 4.11 -1.79 18.47
N PRO A 143 3.28 -0.82 18.07
CA PRO A 143 2.12 -0.41 18.86
C PRO A 143 1.19 -1.60 19.12
N PRO A 144 0.51 -1.63 20.29
CA PRO A 144 -0.33 -2.76 20.66
C PRO A 144 -1.46 -2.98 19.64
N PRO A 145 -1.90 -4.23 19.42
CA PRO A 145 -3.06 -4.53 18.61
C PRO A 145 -4.32 -3.83 19.14
N ILE A 146 -5.19 -3.42 18.22
CA ILE A 146 -6.49 -2.80 18.53
C ILE A 146 -7.52 -3.91 18.62
N LEU A 147 -8.28 -3.95 19.71
CA LEU A 147 -9.36 -4.91 19.90
C LEU A 147 -10.63 -4.40 19.22
N VAL A 148 -11.22 -5.22 18.34
CA VAL A 148 -12.47 -4.88 17.63
C VAL A 148 -13.52 -5.93 17.93
N ALA A 149 -14.67 -5.49 18.45
CA ALA A 149 -15.84 -6.32 18.64
C ALA A 149 -16.53 -6.58 17.29
N LEU A 150 -16.79 -7.85 17.00
CA LEU A 150 -17.55 -8.31 15.85
C LEU A 150 -19.03 -8.49 16.23
N ALA A 151 -19.90 -8.59 15.22
CA ALA A 151 -21.33 -8.72 15.44
C ALA A 151 -21.75 -10.07 16.04
N ASP A 152 -20.86 -11.07 16.04
CA ASP A 152 -21.05 -12.37 16.70
C ASP A 152 -20.68 -12.36 18.19
N GLY A 153 -20.29 -11.19 18.73
CA GLY A 153 -19.86 -11.05 20.12
C GLY A 153 -18.39 -11.43 20.36
N HIS A 154 -17.66 -11.88 19.33
CA HIS A 154 -16.23 -12.14 19.46
C HIS A 154 -15.40 -10.86 19.32
N THR A 155 -14.26 -10.82 20.01
CA THR A 155 -13.29 -9.73 19.90
C THR A 155 -12.07 -10.22 19.14
N VAL A 156 -11.68 -9.49 18.09
CA VAL A 156 -10.48 -9.81 17.30
C VAL A 156 -9.39 -8.78 17.56
N ALA A 157 -8.17 -9.26 17.77
CA ALA A 157 -6.98 -8.42 17.83
C ALA A 157 -6.52 -8.04 16.42
N VAL A 158 -6.68 -6.76 16.07
CA VAL A 158 -6.27 -6.21 14.78
C VAL A 158 -4.90 -5.54 14.93
N PRO A 159 -3.90 -5.92 14.13
CA PRO A 159 -2.60 -5.24 14.14
C PRO A 159 -2.75 -3.75 13.88
N PHE A 160 -2.07 -2.91 14.66
CA PHE A 160 -2.16 -1.46 14.56
C PHE A 160 -1.88 -0.92 13.15
N TYR A 161 -0.88 -1.50 12.46
CA TYR A 161 -0.55 -1.17 11.06
C TYR A 161 -1.76 -1.34 10.13
N SER A 162 -2.57 -2.38 10.36
CA SER A 162 -3.76 -2.66 9.56
C SER A 162 -4.87 -1.63 9.77
N ALA A 163 -4.96 -1.05 10.98
CA ALA A 163 -5.96 -0.04 11.29
C ALA A 163 -5.54 1.38 10.86
N THR A 164 -4.25 1.68 10.85
CA THR A 164 -3.72 3.02 10.54
C THR A 164 -3.33 3.18 9.07
N ILE A 165 -2.62 2.20 8.52
CA ILE A 165 -1.95 2.29 7.22
C ILE A 165 -2.78 1.60 6.14
N SER A 166 -3.01 0.29 6.24
CA SER A 166 -3.81 -0.42 5.21
C SER A 166 -5.31 -0.11 5.32
N ARG A 167 -5.77 0.24 6.54
CA ARG A 167 -7.17 0.49 6.92
C ARG A 167 -8.13 -0.63 6.53
N ARG A 168 -7.59 -1.84 6.37
CA ARG A 168 -8.32 -3.01 5.91
C ARG A 168 -7.69 -4.24 6.55
N PHE A 169 -8.52 -5.00 7.25
CA PHE A 169 -8.10 -6.23 7.90
C PHE A 169 -9.09 -7.35 7.59
N ARG A 170 -8.57 -8.55 7.30
CA ARG A 170 -9.38 -9.76 7.16
C ARG A 170 -9.15 -10.61 8.40
N ALA A 171 -10.20 -10.82 9.17
CA ALA A 171 -10.18 -11.66 10.35
C ALA A 171 -10.83 -13.00 10.04
N THR A 172 -10.34 -14.05 10.67
CA THR A 172 -11.00 -15.36 10.70
C THR A 172 -11.43 -15.61 12.12
N SER A 173 -12.72 -15.87 12.30
CA SER A 173 -13.36 -16.21 13.57
C SER A 173 -13.97 -17.61 13.45
N PRO A 174 -14.35 -18.26 14.57
CA PRO A 174 -15.06 -19.55 14.52
C PRO A 174 -16.35 -19.50 13.68
N THR A 175 -17.04 -18.35 13.70
CA THR A 175 -18.28 -18.10 12.97
C THR A 175 -18.05 -17.87 11.47
N GLY A 176 -16.82 -17.61 11.05
CA GLY A 176 -16.48 -17.37 9.65
C GLY A 176 -15.47 -16.23 9.46
N ARG A 177 -15.35 -15.76 8.22
CA ARG A 177 -14.42 -14.69 7.85
C ARG A 177 -15.07 -13.33 7.93
N TRP A 178 -14.28 -12.31 8.21
CA TRP A 178 -14.73 -10.93 8.35
C TRP A 178 -13.80 -9.97 7.61
N LEU A 179 -14.37 -8.91 7.05
CA LEU A 179 -13.67 -7.77 6.51
C LEU A 179 -13.95 -6.55 7.39
N ILE A 180 -12.91 -6.04 8.04
CA ILE A 180 -12.96 -4.83 8.85
C ILE A 180 -12.28 -3.72 8.06
N ARG A 181 -12.96 -2.58 7.91
CA ARG A 181 -12.39 -1.35 7.36
C ARG A 181 -12.36 -0.27 8.42
N PHE A 182 -11.27 0.47 8.43
CA PHE A 182 -11.04 1.55 9.37
C PHE A 182 -11.14 2.90 8.68
N ASP A 183 -11.48 3.93 9.45
CA ASP A 183 -11.41 5.32 9.02
C ASP A 183 -9.97 5.87 9.14
N ARG A 184 -9.82 7.19 8.95
CA ARG A 184 -8.52 7.87 9.10
C ARG A 184 -8.07 8.01 10.56
N ARG A 185 -8.98 7.82 11.52
CA ARG A 185 -8.77 7.88 12.97
C ARG A 185 -8.60 6.49 13.59
N SER A 186 -8.45 5.45 12.76
CA SER A 186 -8.35 4.05 13.18
C SER A 186 -9.57 3.51 13.92
N GLN A 187 -10.74 4.08 13.68
CA GLN A 187 -12.02 3.57 14.15
C GLN A 187 -12.67 2.64 13.12
N PRO A 188 -13.31 1.54 13.53
CA PRO A 188 -14.03 0.67 12.61
C PRO A 188 -15.18 1.44 11.92
N ARG A 189 -15.13 1.55 10.59
CA ARG A 189 -16.19 2.17 9.78
C ARG A 189 -17.14 1.13 9.21
N MET A 190 -16.63 -0.07 8.89
CA MET A 190 -17.41 -1.13 8.28
C MET A 190 -16.88 -2.49 8.73
N ILE A 191 -17.77 -3.31 9.27
CA ILE A 191 -17.49 -4.69 9.66
C ILE A 191 -18.46 -5.56 8.87
N ARG A 192 -17.94 -6.36 7.95
CA ARG A 192 -18.77 -7.21 7.08
C ARG A 192 -18.33 -8.66 7.16
N ARG A 193 -19.26 -9.57 7.39
CA ARG A 193 -19.01 -11.01 7.26
C ARG A 193 -18.73 -11.34 5.80
N LEU A 194 -17.68 -12.10 5.55
CA LEU A 194 -17.33 -12.65 4.25
C LEU A 194 -17.80 -14.08 4.26
N GLU A 195 -18.77 -14.38 3.42
CA GLU A 195 -19.23 -15.76 3.28
C GLU A 195 -18.10 -16.61 2.70
N ASP A 196 -17.94 -17.79 3.29
CA ASP A 196 -17.18 -18.83 2.65
C ASP A 196 -18.06 -19.30 1.49
N LYS A 197 -17.61 -19.05 0.26
CA LYS A 197 -18.12 -19.78 -0.88
C LYS A 197 -17.92 -21.24 -0.53
N LYS A 198 -18.97 -21.88 0.00
CA LYS A 198 -19.03 -23.33 0.16
C LYS A 198 -18.76 -23.84 -1.24
N GLY A 199 -17.59 -24.44 -1.43
CA GLY A 199 -17.35 -25.24 -2.61
C GLY A 199 -18.49 -26.24 -2.64
N VAL A 200 -19.30 -26.16 -3.68
CA VAL A 200 -20.16 -27.27 -4.10
C VAL A 200 -19.15 -28.38 -4.37
N VAL A 201 -19.07 -29.33 -3.44
CA VAL A 201 -18.36 -30.60 -3.62
C VAL A 201 -19.35 -31.55 -4.26
#